data_AF-A0A6V7K9G4-F1
#
_entry.id   AF-A0A6V7K9G4-F1
#
_cell.length_a   1.000
_cell.length_b   1.000
_cell.length_c   1.000
_cell.angle_alpha   90.00
_cell.angle_beta   90.00
_cell.angle_gamma   90.00
#
_symmetry.space_group_name_H-M   'P 1'
#
loop_
_entity.id
_entity.type
_entity.pdbx_description
1 polymer ?
#
loop_
_entity_poly.entity_id
_entity_poly.type
_entity_poly.pdbx_seq_one_letter_code
_entity_poly.pdbx_strand_id
1 'polypeptide(L)'
;GHSRKPLPPSLNEIFLERYFHDGKTNEAAVDYAAQVIQEGRDHGLPSYIRWRQFCGLPPVKTFNDLIGSMSKTTVEKLQRAY
;
A
#
# COMPACT_ATOMS: atom_id res chain seq x y z
N GLY A 1 16.69 -24.41 10.56
CA GLY A 1 16.14 -23.48 11.55
C GLY A 1 15.85 -22.17 10.85
N HIS A 2 14.59 -21.83 10.62
CA HIS A 2 14.21 -20.65 9.86
C HIS A 2 14.49 -19.38 10.68
N SER A 3 15.37 -18.55 10.15
CA SER A 3 15.78 -17.26 10.73
C SER A 3 14.55 -16.39 11.02
N ARG A 4 14.34 -16.07 12.30
CA ARG A 4 13.31 -15.16 12.80
C ARG A 4 13.68 -13.69 12.56
N LYS A 5 14.20 -13.35 11.38
CA LYS A 5 14.23 -11.93 10.98
C LYS A 5 12.86 -11.65 10.38
N PRO A 6 12.00 -10.82 11.00
CA PRO A 6 10.76 -10.44 10.37
C PRO A 6 11.13 -9.74 9.06
N LEU A 7 10.76 -10.36 7.95
CA LEU A 7 10.74 -9.67 6.67
C LEU A 7 9.88 -8.41 6.87
N PRO A 8 10.23 -7.25 6.26
CA PRO A 8 9.34 -6.09 6.31
C PRO A 8 7.94 -6.55 5.92
N PRO A 9 6.86 -6.05 6.55
CA PRO A 9 5.51 -6.48 6.22
C PRO A 9 5.23 -6.17 4.75
N SER A 10 5.43 -7.16 3.90
CA SER A 10 5.14 -7.15 2.48
C SER A 10 3.88 -7.98 2.28
N LEU A 11 3.02 -7.55 1.35
CA LEU A 11 1.97 -8.44 0.86
C LEU A 11 2.61 -9.71 0.32
N ASN A 12 1.97 -10.85 0.58
CA ASN A 12 2.41 -12.12 0.03
C ASN A 12 2.16 -12.14 -1.49
N GLU A 13 2.86 -13.03 -2.19
CA GLU A 13 2.68 -13.24 -3.64
C GLU A 13 1.25 -13.65 -4.01
N ILE A 14 0.54 -14.32 -3.09
CA ILE A 14 -0.84 -14.77 -3.32
C ILE A 14 -1.75 -13.57 -3.61
N PHE A 15 -1.65 -12.50 -2.81
CA PHE A 15 -2.47 -11.31 -3.00
C PHE A 15 -2.09 -10.48 -4.24
N LEU A 16 -0.86 -10.60 -4.72
CA LEU A 16 -0.39 -9.78 -5.84
C LEU A 16 -0.52 -10.49 -7.19
N GLU A 17 -0.33 -11.80 -7.22
CA GLU A 17 -0.12 -12.54 -8.48
C GLU A 17 -1.06 -13.74 -8.66
N ARG A 18 -1.80 -14.15 -7.62
CA ARG A 18 -2.59 -15.41 -7.67
C ARG A 18 -3.99 -15.28 -7.07
N TYR A 19 -4.42 -14.07 -6.73
CA TYR A 19 -5.73 -13.87 -6.14
C TYR A 19 -6.82 -14.22 -7.16
N PHE A 20 -7.78 -15.05 -6.73
CA PHE A 20 -8.83 -15.65 -7.57
C PHE A 20 -8.36 -16.41 -8.83
N HIS A 21 -7.09 -16.80 -8.91
CA HIS A 21 -6.56 -17.54 -10.04
C HIS A 21 -6.19 -18.97 -9.64
N ASP A 22 -6.88 -19.95 -10.22
CA ASP A 22 -6.68 -21.38 -9.91
C ASP A 22 -5.64 -22.07 -10.81
N GLY A 23 -5.08 -21.36 -11.78
CA GLY A 23 -4.10 -21.87 -12.74
C GLY A 23 -4.68 -22.83 -13.79
N LYS A 24 -6.02 -22.97 -13.85
CA LYS A 24 -6.71 -23.86 -14.79
C LYS A 24 -7.37 -23.11 -15.94
N THR A 25 -7.65 -21.82 -15.75
CA THR A 25 -8.19 -20.93 -16.79
C THR A 25 -7.08 -20.03 -17.37
N ASN A 26 -7.31 -19.48 -18.56
CA ASN A 26 -6.43 -18.46 -19.15
C ASN A 26 -6.76 -17.04 -18.65
N GLU A 27 -7.52 -16.91 -17.55
CA GLU A 27 -7.89 -15.61 -16.99
C GLU A 27 -6.68 -15.00 -16.27
N ALA A 28 -6.50 -13.68 -16.38
CA ALA A 28 -5.44 -13.02 -15.64
C ALA A 28 -5.71 -13.07 -14.14
N ALA A 29 -4.68 -13.31 -13.34
CA ALA A 29 -4.80 -13.19 -11.90
C ALA A 29 -5.07 -11.75 -11.48
N VAL A 30 -5.79 -11.61 -10.36
CA VAL A 30 -6.15 -10.33 -9.81
C VAL A 30 -5.03 -9.82 -8.90
N ASP A 31 -4.59 -8.58 -9.08
CA ASP A 31 -3.79 -7.87 -8.08
C ASP A 31 -4.75 -7.28 -7.03
N TYR A 32 -4.81 -7.93 -5.87
CA TYR A 32 -5.69 -7.54 -4.79
C TYR A 32 -5.31 -6.18 -4.19
N ALA A 33 -4.02 -5.84 -4.13
CA ALA A 33 -3.59 -4.54 -3.63
C ALA A 33 -4.06 -3.41 -4.57
N ALA A 34 -3.96 -3.64 -5.88
CA ALA A 34 -4.50 -2.72 -6.88
C ALA A 34 -6.02 -2.61 -6.78
N GLN A 35 -6.75 -3.71 -6.56
CA GLN A 35 -8.20 -3.69 -6.37
C GLN A 35 -8.62 -2.85 -5.16
N VAL A 36 -7.99 -3.06 -3.99
CA VAL A 36 -8.31 -2.27 -2.79
C VAL A 36 -8.08 -0.77 -3.02
N ILE A 37 -7.05 -0.39 -3.77
CA ILE A 37 -6.84 1.02 -4.16
C ILE A 37 -7.98 1.53 -5.05
N GLN A 38 -8.43 0.74 -6.02
CA GLN A 38 -9.54 1.13 -6.91
C GLN A 38 -10.88 1.19 -6.18
N GLU A 39 -11.17 0.25 -5.29
CA GLU A 39 -12.35 0.28 -4.42
C GLU A 39 -12.33 1.54 -3.55
N GLY A 40 -11.18 1.89 -2.96
CA GLY A 40 -11.04 3.13 -2.19
C GLY A 40 -11.35 4.39 -3.00
N ARG A 41 -11.00 4.42 -4.29
CA ARG A 41 -11.33 5.53 -5.20
C ARG A 41 -12.82 5.56 -5.53
N ASP A 42 -13.41 4.40 -5.85
CA ASP A 42 -14.83 4.24 -6.14
C ASP A 42 -15.72 4.70 -4.96
N HIS A 43 -15.31 4.36 -3.74
CA HIS A 43 -16.00 4.76 -2.51
C HIS A 43 -15.71 6.20 -2.07
N GLY A 44 -14.87 6.95 -2.80
CA GLY A 44 -14.54 8.32 -2.47
C GLY A 44 -13.79 8.48 -1.14
N LEU A 45 -12.90 7.53 -0.79
CA LEU A 45 -12.12 7.61 0.43
C LEU A 45 -11.28 8.90 0.46
N PRO A 46 -11.24 9.61 1.61
CA PRO A 46 -10.40 10.79 1.77
C PRO A 46 -8.91 10.52 1.55
N SER A 47 -8.18 11.56 1.16
CA SER A 47 -6.72 11.50 1.05
C SER A 47 -6.05 11.21 2.39
N TYR A 48 -4.82 10.67 2.33
CA TYR A 48 -4.05 10.33 3.53
C TYR A 48 -3.88 11.52 4.49
N ILE A 49 -3.67 12.75 3.98
CA ILE A 49 -3.54 13.95 4.81
C ILE A 49 -4.81 14.26 5.61
N ARG A 50 -6.00 13.98 5.06
CA ARG A 50 -7.27 14.19 5.74
C ARG A 50 -7.50 13.15 6.82
N TRP A 51 -7.12 11.89 6.56
CA TRP A 51 -7.12 10.85 7.58
C TRP A 51 -6.16 11.15 8.74
N ARG A 52 -4.96 11.68 8.46
CA ARG A 52 -4.03 12.11 9.52
C ARG A 52 -4.64 13.17 10.44
N GLN A 53 -5.28 14.19 9.86
CA GLN A 53 -5.95 15.23 10.61
C GLN A 53 -7.09 14.68 11.46
N PHE A 54 -7.92 13.81 10.88
CA PHE A 54 -9.01 13.13 11.61
C PHE A 54 -8.48 12.34 12.82
N CYS A 55 -7.33 11.68 12.69
CA CYS A 55 -6.68 10.96 13.77
C CYS A 55 -5.86 11.85 14.74
N GLY A 56 -5.86 13.18 14.59
CA GLY A 56 -5.10 14.10 15.45
C GLY A 56 -3.58 14.06 15.24
N LEU A 57 -3.10 13.56 14.11
CA LEU A 57 -1.67 13.50 13.80
C LEU A 57 -1.15 14.85 13.28
N PRO A 58 0.17 15.13 13.40
CA PRO A 58 0.76 16.36 12.89
C PRO A 58 0.48 16.58 11.39
N PRO A 59 0.23 17.83 10.96
CA PRO A 59 -0.02 18.17 9.57
C PRO A 59 1.23 17.95 8.71
N VAL A 60 1.00 17.57 7.46
CA VAL A 60 2.03 17.27 6.45
C VAL A 60 1.73 18.13 5.23
N LYS A 61 2.71 18.86 4.72
CA LYS A 61 2.60 19.72 3.54
C LYS A 61 3.53 19.29 2.40
N THR A 62 4.60 18.57 2.73
CA THR A 62 5.57 18.05 1.76
C THR A 62 5.81 16.56 1.99
N PHE A 63 6.31 15.84 0.98
CA PHE A 63 6.73 14.45 1.15
C PHE A 63 7.80 14.28 2.24
N ASN A 64 8.70 15.25 2.40
CA ASN A 64 9.74 15.21 3.44
C ASN A 64 9.15 15.21 4.85
N ASP A 65 7.97 15.81 5.07
CA ASP A 65 7.32 15.81 6.37
C ASP A 65 6.84 14.40 6.79
N LEU A 66 6.81 13.44 5.85
CA LEU A 66 6.51 12.03 6.13
C LEU A 66 7.72 11.23 6.62
N ILE A 67 8.93 11.77 6.50
CA ILE A 67 10.14 11.12 7.00
C ILE A 67 10.03 10.97 8.51
N GLY A 68 10.24 9.75 9.01
CA GLY A 68 10.06 9.39 10.43
C GLY A 68 8.68 8.80 10.74
N SER A 69 7.64 9.17 9.99
CA SER A 69 6.38 8.38 9.96
C SER A 69 6.54 7.11 9.11
N MET A 70 7.38 7.19 8.07
CA MET A 70 7.79 6.07 7.23
C MET A 70 9.26 6.24 6.80
N SER A 71 9.86 5.19 6.24
CA SER A 71 11.26 5.25 5.78
C SER A 71 11.42 6.22 4.62
N LYS A 72 12.60 6.87 4.54
CA LYS A 72 12.96 7.77 3.43
C LYS A 72 12.79 7.11 2.06
N THR A 73 13.16 5.83 1.94
CA THR A 73 12.99 5.06 0.70
C THR A 73 11.53 4.88 0.30
N THR A 74 10.62 4.74 1.26
CA THR A 74 9.17 4.69 1.01
C THR A 74 8.63 6.06 0.61
N VAL A 75 9.06 7.13 1.27
CA VAL A 75 8.72 8.52 0.89
C VAL A 75 9.11 8.79 -0.55
N GLU A 76 10.34 8.45 -0.95
CA GLU A 76 10.84 8.65 -2.31
C GLU A 76 10.05 7.82 -3.35
N LYS A 77 9.63 6.61 -3.01
CA LYS A 77 8.79 5.77 -3.88
C LYS A 77 7.41 6.38 -4.06
N LEU A 78 6.79 6.84 -2.97
CA LEU A 78 5.47 7.50 -3.01
C LEU A 78 5.53 8.79 -3.81
N GLN A 79 6.58 9.61 -3.63
CA GLN A 79 6.78 10.85 -4.38
C GLN A 79 6.92 10.63 -5.89
N ARG A 80 7.37 9.46 -6.35
CA ARG A 80 7.42 9.14 -7.78
C ARG A 80 6.08 8.67 -8.34
N ALA A 81 5.21 8.14 -7.49
CA ALA A 81 3.93 7.55 -7.90
C ALA A 81 2.76 8.54 -7.89
N TYR A 82 2.91 9.64 -7.16
CA TYR A 82 1.95 10.75 -7.04
C TYR A 82 2.51 12.01 -7.69
#